data_AF-A0A917FP02-F1
#
_entry.id   AF-A0A917FP02-F1
#
_cell.length_a   1.000
_cell.length_b   1.000
_cell.length_c   1.000
_cell.angle_alpha   90.00
_cell.angle_beta   90.00
_cell.angle_gamma   90.00
#
_symmetry.space_group_name_H-M   'P 1'
#
loop_
_entity.id
_entity.type
_entity.pdbx_description
1 polymer ?
#
loop_
_entity_poly.entity_id
_entity_poly.type
_entity_poly.pdbx_seq_one_letter_code
_entity_poly.pdbx_strand_id
1 'polypeptide(L)' 'MRVVNKHQLEARVEAVIEIIQEVTGKETVSNAIKSRLNSMSYEELGILAMNIVKTRSIEEILGVNEENMPGV' A
#
# COMPACT_ATOMS: atom_id res chain seq x y z
N MET A 1 -15.51 -13.91 -16.74
CA MET A 1 -15.18 -12.66 -16.04
C MET A 1 -15.07 -13.01 -14.56
N ARG A 2 -13.86 -13.03 -13.97
CA ARG A 2 -13.71 -13.29 -12.53
C ARG A 2 -14.17 -12.02 -11.81
N VAL A 3 -15.37 -12.05 -11.24
CA VAL A 3 -15.85 -10.96 -10.39
C VAL A 3 -14.98 -11.00 -9.13
N VAL A 4 -14.04 -10.06 -9.03
CA VAL A 4 -13.28 -9.87 -7.79
C VAL A 4 -14.30 -9.45 -6.74
N ASN A 5 -14.54 -10.32 -5.77
CA ASN A 5 -15.42 -9.99 -4.66
C ASN A 5 -14.73 -8.88 -3.83
N LYS A 6 -15.48 -7.90 -3.32
CA LYS A 6 -14.94 -6.80 -2.51
C LYS A 6 -14.03 -7.31 -1.38
N HIS A 7 -14.40 -8.44 -0.79
CA HIS A 7 -13.62 -9.13 0.23
C HIS A 7 -12.23 -9.60 -0.26
N GLN A 8 -12.11 -10.02 -1.53
CA GLN A 8 -10.82 -10.38 -2.11
C GLN A 8 -9.93 -9.16 -2.32
N LEU A 9 -10.50 -8.00 -2.67
CA LEU A 9 -9.74 -6.75 -2.79
C LEU A 9 -9.23 -6.29 -1.42
N GLU A 10 -10.09 -6.33 -0.40
CA GLU A 10 -9.73 -5.99 0.99
C GLU A 10 -8.59 -6.87 1.50
N ALA A 11 -8.70 -8.19 1.35
CA ALA A 11 -7.65 -9.13 1.77
C ALA A 11 -6.29 -8.90 1.08
N ARG A 12 -6.31 -8.42 -0.17
CA ARG A 12 -5.07 -8.10 -0.92
C ARG A 12 -4.44 -6.82 -0.44
N VAL A 13 -5.26 -5.80 -0.17
CA VAL A 13 -4.79 -4.54 0.40
C VAL A 13 -4.17 -4.79 1.78
N GLU A 14 -4.80 -5.64 2.60
CA GLU A 14 -4.25 -6.06 3.89
C GLU A 14 -2.90 -6.79 3.73
N ALA A 15 -2.79 -7.74 2.81
CA ALA A 15 -1.51 -8.41 2.55
C ALA A 15 -0.39 -7.44 2.13
N VAL A 16 -0.71 -6.41 1.33
CA VAL A 16 0.28 -5.39 0.96
C VAL A 16 0.65 -4.52 2.17
N ILE A 17 -0.32 -4.18 3.04
CA ILE A 17 -0.05 -3.44 4.28
C ILE A 17 0.90 -4.24 5.19
N GLU A 18 0.69 -5.54 5.36
CA GLU A 18 1.59 -6.39 6.15
C GLU A 18 3.01 -6.38 5.60
N ILE A 19 3.18 -6.50 4.28
CA ILE A 19 4.49 -6.40 3.62
C ILE A 19 5.14 -5.04 3.89
N ILE A 20 4.37 -3.96 3.81
CA ILE A 20 4.86 -2.61 4.10
C ILE A 20 5.37 -2.53 5.54
N GLN A 21 4.58 -2.98 6.50
CA GLN A 21 4.92 -2.93 7.92
C GLN A 21 6.19 -3.74 8.21
N GLU A 22 6.27 -4.97 7.70
CA GLU A 22 7.42 -5.85 7.88
C GLU A 22 8.70 -5.28 7.25
N VAL A 23 8.60 -4.77 6.00
CA VAL A 23 9.76 -4.31 5.25
C VAL A 23 10.26 -2.95 5.73
N THR A 24 9.36 -2.05 6.11
CA THR A 24 9.71 -0.68 6.55
C THR A 24 9.91 -0.57 8.06
N GLY A 25 9.51 -1.59 8.83
CA GLY A 25 9.51 -1.56 10.30
C GLY A 25 8.46 -0.60 10.90
N LYS A 26 7.54 -0.07 10.08
CA LYS A 26 6.47 0.81 10.55
C LYS A 26 5.31 -0.02 11.08
N GLU A 27 4.94 0.18 12.35
CA GLU A 27 3.84 -0.55 12.99
C GLU A 27 2.48 -0.22 12.36
N THR A 28 2.31 1.00 11.83
CA THR A 28 1.06 1.44 11.22
C THR A 28 1.30 2.14 9.89
N VAL A 29 0.32 2.00 8.99
CA VAL A 29 0.30 2.65 7.67
C VAL A 29 -0.75 3.75 7.70
N SER A 30 -0.41 4.94 7.18
CA SER A 30 -1.32 6.08 7.20
C SER A 30 -2.60 5.84 6.38
N ASN A 31 -3.69 6.52 6.76
CA ASN A 31 -4.97 6.43 6.03
C ASN A 31 -4.85 6.86 4.56
N ALA A 32 -3.94 7.80 4.25
CA ALA A 32 -3.67 8.23 2.88
C ALA A 32 -3.12 7.08 2.04
N ILE A 33 -2.16 6.31 2.58
CA ILE A 33 -1.60 5.14 1.91
C ILE A 33 -2.66 4.05 1.79
N LYS A 34 -3.43 3.77 2.85
CA LYS A 34 -4.53 2.79 2.80
C LYS A 34 -5.58 3.14 1.73
N SER A 35 -5.95 4.42 1.61
CA SER A 35 -6.86 4.90 0.56
C SER A 35 -6.28 4.66 -0.85
N ARG A 36 -4.98 4.96 -1.02
CA ARG A 36 -4.25 4.71 -2.27
C ARG A 36 -4.26 3.22 -2.64
N LEU A 37 -3.96 2.33 -1.70
CA LEU A 37 -3.98 0.89 -1.92
C LEU A 37 -5.37 0.38 -2.32
N ASN A 38 -6.44 0.90 -1.71
CA ASN A 38 -7.82 0.52 -2.05
C ASN A 38 -8.23 0.96 -3.47
N SER A 39 -7.58 1.99 -4.02
CA SER A 39 -7.81 2.42 -5.41
C SER A 39 -6.98 1.67 -6.44
N MET A 40 -6.02 0.85 -6.03
CA MET A 40 -5.13 0.11 -6.93
C MET A 40 -5.78 -1.18 -7.42
N SER A 41 -5.49 -1.52 -8.68
CA SER A 41 -5.76 -2.83 -9.24
C SER A 41 -4.85 -3.91 -8.64
N TYR A 42 -5.19 -5.17 -8.87
CA TYR A 42 -4.40 -6.30 -8.41
C TYR A 42 -2.95 -6.28 -8.91
N GLU A 43 -2.76 -5.90 -10.17
CA GLU A 43 -1.44 -5.83 -10.80
C GLU A 43 -0.60 -4.71 -10.17
N GLU A 44 -1.20 -3.53 -9.96
CA GLU A 44 -0.53 -2.40 -9.31
C GLU A 44 -0.12 -2.73 -7.87
N LEU A 45 -0.98 -3.41 -7.11
CA LEU A 45 -0.66 -3.89 -5.76
C LEU A 45 0.53 -4.86 -5.76
N GLY A 46 0.59 -5.78 -6.73
CA GLY A 46 1.70 -6.71 -6.88
C GLY A 46 3.02 -6.02 -7.22
N ILE A 47 2.99 -5.07 -8.15
CA ILE A 47 4.16 -4.26 -8.53
C ILE A 47 4.65 -3.43 -7.34
N LEU A 48 3.72 -2.80 -6.61
CA LEU A 48 4.04 -2.01 -5.42
C LEU A 48 4.73 -2.85 -4.35
N ALA A 49 4.18 -4.01 -4.02
CA ALA A 49 4.78 -4.92 -3.04
C ALA A 49 6.19 -5.35 -3.43
N MET A 50 6.42 -5.69 -4.70
CA MET A 50 7.75 -6.02 -5.21
C MET A 50 8.73 -4.86 -5.11
N ASN A 51 8.27 -3.64 -5.39
CA ASN A 51 9.11 -2.46 -5.30
C ASN A 51 9.47 -2.15 -3.84
N ILE A 52 8.51 -2.25 -2.91
CA ILE A 52 8.76 -2.04 -1.47
C ILE A 52 9.83 -3.00 -0.96
N VAL A 53 9.73 -4.29 -1.32
CA VAL A 53 10.74 -5.29 -0.92
C VAL A 53 12.14 -4.93 -1.45
N LYS A 54 12.24 -4.30 -2.62
CA LYS A 54 13.53 -3.90 -3.23
C LYS A 54 14.11 -2.64 -2.59
N THR A 55 13.29 -1.61 -2.35
CA THR A 55 13.76 -0.31 -1.86
C THR A 55 13.77 -0.22 -0.34
N ARG A 56 13.01 -1.09 0.33
CA ARG A 56 12.68 -1.00 1.77
C ARG A 56 12.06 0.32 2.20
N SER A 57 11.50 1.07 1.24
CA SER A 57 10.91 2.39 1.48
C SER A 57 9.62 2.53 0.71
N ILE A 58 8.54 2.86 1.41
CA ILE A 58 7.23 3.14 0.81
C ILE A 58 7.08 4.60 0.39
N GLU A 59 7.74 5.52 1.09
CA GLU A 59 7.67 6.97 0.86
C GLU A 59 8.27 7.33 -0.49
N GLU A 60 9.40 6.71 -0.84
CA GLU A 60 10.05 6.86 -2.14
C GLU A 60 9.19 6.34 -3.30
N ILE A 61 8.39 5.29 -3.06
CA ILE A 61 7.60 4.65 -4.12
C ILE A 61 6.27 5.37 -4.35
N LEU A 62 5.60 5.77 -3.26
CA LEU A 62 4.28 6.41 -3.34
C LEU A 62 4.37 7.93 -3.41
N GLY A 63 5.55 8.52 -3.25
CA GLY A 63 5.76 9.97 -3.23
C GLY A 63 5.01 10.67 -2.08
N VAL A 64 4.63 9.92 -1.04
CA VAL A 64 3.89 10.44 0.12
C VAL A 64 4.94 10.80 1.17
N ASN A 65 5.43 12.03 1.11
CA ASN A 65 6.08 12.62 2.27
C ASN A 65 4.97 13.03 3.25
N GLU A 66 5.10 12.67 4.53
CA GLU A 66 4.16 13.10 5.58
C GLU A 66 4.01 14.64 5.63
N GLU A 67 4.98 15.38 5.06
CA GLU A 67 4.97 16.84 4.92
C GLU A 67 3.99 17.40 3.86
N ASN A 68 3.42 16.57 2.97
CA ASN A 68 2.53 17.03 1.89
C ASN A 68 1.03 16.81 2.16
N MET A 69 0.64 16.56 3.42
CA MET A 69 -0.76 16.53 3.82
C MET A 69 -1.24 17.91 4.29
N PRO A 70 -2.15 18.60 3.58
CA PRO A 70 -2.76 19.82 4.09
C PRO A 70 -3.72 19.44 5.21
N GLY A 71 -3.34 19.77 6.45
CA GLY A 71 -4.22 19.69 7.62
C GLY A 71 -3.76 18.74 8.73
N VAL A 72 -2.55 18.96 9.22
CA VAL A 72 -2.28 18.79 10.67
C VAL A 72 -2.50 20.14 11.35
#